data_AF-A0A7R7T7H9-F1
#
_entry.id   AF-A0A7R7T7H9-F1
#
_cell.length_a   1.000
_cell.length_b   1.000
_cell.length_c   1.000
_cell.angle_alpha   90.00
_cell.angle_beta   90.00
_cell.angle_gamma   90.00
#
_symmetry.space_group_name_H-M   'P 1'
#
loop_
_entity.id
_entity.type
_entity.pdbx_description
1 polymer ?
#
loop_
_entity_poly.entity_id
_entity_poly.type
_entity_poly.pdbx_seq_one_letter_code
_entity_poly.pdbx_strand_id
1 'polypeptide(L)' 'MTDFVTALGLVLVIEGVFYAVAPTVAKTLMRQGIAASDSMLRGCGLIVLAIGVAVVWLARS' A
#
# COMPACT_ATOMS: atom_id res chain seq x y z
N MET A 1 6.66 -8.16 19.33
CA MET A 1 7.46 -6.95 19.05
C MET A 1 8.21 -7.08 17.72
N THR A 2 8.80 -8.24 17.44
CA THR A 2 9.41 -8.59 16.14
C THR A 2 8.44 -8.48 14.97
N ASP A 3 7.20 -8.95 15.12
CA ASP A 3 6.23 -9.01 13.99
C ASP A 3 5.91 -7.63 13.41
N PHE A 4 5.88 -6.59 14.25
CA PHE A 4 5.68 -5.21 13.78
C PHE A 4 6.86 -4.72 12.96
N VAL A 5 8.09 -4.98 13.43
CA VAL A 5 9.32 -4.62 12.70
C VAL A 5 9.41 -5.40 11.38
N THR A 6 9.04 -6.68 11.39
CA THR A 6 8.98 -7.50 10.18
C THR A 6 7.94 -6.99 9.19
N ALA A 7 6.73 -6.65 9.64
CA ALA A 7 5.68 -6.09 8.79
C ALA A 7 6.10 -4.75 8.18
N LEU A 8 6.69 -3.88 8.99
CA LEU A 8 7.23 -2.60 8.52
C LEU A 8 8.36 -2.80 7.49
N GLY A 9 9.29 -3.73 7.77
CA GLY A 9 10.36 -4.08 6.84
C GLY A 9 9.83 -4.61 5.52
N LEU A 10 8.79 -5.46 5.55
CA LEU A 10 8.18 -6.00 4.34
C LEU A 10 7.50 -4.92 3.50
N VAL A 11 6.78 -3.98 4.12
CA VAL A 11 6.20 -2.83 3.41
C VAL A 11 7.27 -2.02 2.70
N LEU A 12 8.39 -1.72 3.38
CA LEU A 12 9.51 -0.98 2.77
C LEU A 12 10.16 -1.73 1.60
N VAL A 13 10.32 -3.05 1.72
CA VAL A 13 10.86 -3.88 0.63
C VAL A 13 9.91 -3.86 -0.58
N ILE A 14 8.61 -4.07 -0.36
CA ILE A 14 7.61 -4.09 -1.43
C ILE A 14 7.54 -2.74 -2.14
N GLU A 15 7.44 -1.65 -1.38
CA GLU A 15 7.45 -0.28 -1.92
C GLU A 15 8.75 -0.02 -2.70
N GLY A 16 9.91 -0.35 -2.12
CA GLY A 16 11.21 -0.15 -2.76
C GLY A 16 11.36 -0.91 -4.08
N VAL A 17 10.93 -2.18 -4.13
CA VAL A 17 10.93 -3.00 -5.35
C VAL A 17 10.01 -2.38 -6.40
N PHE A 18 8.82 -1.91 -6.01
CA PHE A 18 7.90 -1.27 -6.93
C PHE A 18 8.52 -0.03 -7.60
N TYR A 19 9.18 0.84 -6.83
CA TYR A 19 9.88 2.01 -7.39
C TYR A 19 11.10 1.63 -8.25
N ALA A 20 11.84 0.58 -7.88
CA ALA A 20 13.04 0.14 -8.60
C ALA A 20 12.70 -0.52 -9.94
N VAL A 21 11.67 -1.38 -9.98
CA VAL A 21 11.28 -2.15 -11.17
C VAL A 21 10.41 -1.34 -12.12
N ALA A 22 9.50 -0.51 -11.60
CA ALA A 22 8.50 0.18 -12.41
C ALA A 22 8.40 1.70 -12.10
N PRO A 23 9.50 2.47 -12.21
CA PRO A 23 9.52 3.88 -11.83
C PRO A 23 8.55 4.74 -12.65
N THR A 24 8.30 4.39 -13.91
CA THR A 24 7.34 5.10 -14.79
C THR A 24 5.90 4.91 -14.33
N VAL A 25 5.54 3.70 -13.90
CA VAL A 25 4.21 3.40 -13.35
C VAL A 25 4.02 4.17 -12.05
N ALA A 26 5.00 4.12 -11.15
CA ALA A 26 4.96 4.88 -9.89
C ALA A 26 4.72 6.38 -10.10
N LYS A 27 5.48 7.01 -11.01
CA LYS A 27 5.29 8.43 -11.37
C LYS A 27 3.90 8.72 -11.95
N THR A 28 3.35 7.78 -12.71
CA THR A 28 2.02 7.92 -13.32
C THR A 28 0.92 7.85 -12.27
N LEU A 29 1.01 6.88 -11.34
CA LEU A 29 0.08 6.76 -10.21
C LEU A 29 0.12 7.99 -9.31
N MET A 30 1.30 8.55 -9.04
CA MET A 30 1.42 9.79 -8.27
C MET A 30 0.69 10.96 -8.94
N ARG A 31 0.83 11.13 -10.26
CA ARG A 31 0.12 12.18 -11.01
C ARG A 31 -1.39 11.96 -11.00
N GLN A 32 -1.83 10.72 -11.15
CA GLN A 32 -3.25 10.38 -11.06
C GLN A 32 -3.80 10.64 -9.65
N GLY A 33 -3.02 10.33 -8.61
CA GLY A 33 -3.35 10.63 -7.23
C GLY A 33 -3.53 12.13 -6.98
N ILE A 34 -2.64 12.97 -7.51
CA ILE A 34 -2.78 14.43 -7.38
C ILE A 34 -4.04 14.96 -8.09
N ALA A 35 -4.43 14.35 -9.21
CA ALA A 35 -5.62 14.75 -9.97
C ALA A 35 -6.93 14.16 -9.41
N ALA A 36 -6.85 13.13 -8.57
CA ALA A 36 -8.02 12.49 -7.98
C ALA A 36 -8.62 13.34 -6.86
N SER A 37 -9.94 13.24 -6.66
CA SER A 37 -10.59 13.91 -5.53
C SER A 37 -10.24 13.23 -4.21
N ASP A 38 -10.16 14.02 -3.14
CA ASP A 38 -9.96 13.54 -1.78
C ASP A 38 -10.92 12.41 -1.39
N SER A 39 -12.19 12.52 -1.77
CA SER A 39 -13.21 11.50 -1.47
C SER A 39 -12.91 10.17 -2.13
N MET A 40 -12.42 10.19 -3.38
CA MET A 40 -12.05 8.98 -4.10
C MET A 40 -10.82 8.32 -3.47
N LEU A 41 -9.78 9.12 -3.16
CA LEU A 41 -8.57 8.65 -2.46
C LEU A 41 -8.91 8.03 -1.10
N ARG A 42 -9.77 8.68 -0.31
CA ARG A 42 -10.24 8.15 0.99
C ARG A 42 -11.01 6.84 0.81
N GLY A 43 -11.91 6.77 -0.17
CA GLY A 43 -12.68 5.56 -0.46
C GLY A 43 -11.78 4.37 -0.84
N CYS A 44 -10.85 4.57 -1.78
CA CYS A 44 -9.86 3.56 -2.16
C CYS A 44 -9.00 3.14 -0.97
N GLY A 45 -8.53 4.11 -0.17
CA GLY A 45 -7.72 3.84 1.03
C GLY A 45 -8.46 2.98 2.05
N LEU A 46 -9.74 3.26 2.31
CA LEU A 46 -10.56 2.47 3.23
C LEU A 46 -10.79 1.04 2.74
N ILE A 47 -11.01 0.86 1.43
CA ILE A 47 -11.17 -0.47 0.83
C ILE A 47 -9.88 -1.29 0.99
N VAL A 48 -8.74 -0.70 0.62
CA VAL A 48 -7.42 -1.37 0.74
C VAL A 48 -7.09 -1.68 2.20
N LEU A 49 -7.40 -0.76 3.13
CA LEU A 49 -7.23 -0.99 4.57
C LEU A 49 -8.06 -2.18 5.04
N ALA A 50 -9.34 -2.25 4.69
CA ALA A 50 -10.21 -3.35 5.09
C ALA A 50 -9.71 -4.71 4.57
N ILE A 51 -9.26 -4.76 3.31
CA ILE A 51 -8.66 -5.96 2.71
C ILE A 51 -7.37 -6.33 3.45
N GLY A 52 -6.48 -5.37 3.72
CA GLY A 52 -5.24 -5.62 4.43
C GLY A 52 -5.46 -6.21 5.83
N VAL A 53 -6.44 -5.67 6.57
CA VAL A 53 -6.84 -6.21 7.88
C VAL A 53 -7.37 -7.63 7.76
N ALA A 54 -8.23 -7.91 6.76
CA ALA A 54 -8.77 -9.25 6.55
C ALA A 54 -7.67 -10.27 6.21
N VAL A 55 -6.70 -9.90 5.37
CA VAL A 55 -5.55 -10.76 5.03
C VAL A 55 -4.69 -11.04 6.26
N VAL A 56 -4.37 -10.03 7.06
CA VAL A 56 -3.59 -10.21 8.30
C VAL A 56 -4.35 -11.08 9.30
N TRP A 57 -5.67 -10.89 9.40
CA TRP A 57 -6.51 -11.71 10.29
C TRP A 57 -6.50 -13.18 9.87
N LEU A 58 -6.67 -13.48 8.58
CA LEU A 58 -6.61 -14.85 8.05
C LEU A 58 -5.22 -15.49 8.14
N ALA A 59 -4.15 -14.69 8.01
CA ALA A 59 -2.79 -15.21 8.12
C ALA A 59 -2.40 -15.52 9.58
N ARG A 60 -3.11 -14.93 10.55
CA ARG A 60 -2.83 -15.07 11.98
C ARG A 60 -3.83 -15.98 12.72
N SER A 61 -4.98 -16.28 12.11
CA SER A 61 -5.99 -17.24 12.63
C SER A 61 -5.49 -18.67 12.56
#